data_AF-C4JSA7-F1
#
_entry.id   AF-C4JSA7-F1
#
_cell.length_a   1.000
_cell.length_b   1.000
_cell.length_c   1.000
_cell.angle_alpha   90.00
_cell.angle_beta   90.00
_cell.angle_gamma   90.00
#
_symmetry.space_group_name_H-M   'P 1'
#
loop_
_entity.id
_entity.type
_entity.pdbx_description
1 polymer ?
#
loop_
_entity_poly.entity_id
_entity_poly.type
_entity_poly.pdbx_seq_one_letter_code
_entity_poly.pdbx_strand_id
1 'polypeptide(L)'
;MTGTPHSYGSVWLQGFSACWFSVGTVDAIRLHQFEKLDLFWANPSKPAAEPVSPKKKGMSRPSTTRPTLTPQFCFNQRALRDFLRISRSTIDDSITQNLNALVTPALQGFDPTSTSARRTDFPNNTQIDSESCQTFKEKVLFPSWQVRSDVLNYCAGVATSPDPEDPDLVLRQVESAKDRERIVDERLDPYSARFFPREARTESLAMLLRNERGVETIIRSRTWGMVTERCGNSFEGWEEALNRWREQQSQTK
;
A
#
# COMPACT_ATOMS: atom_id res chain seq x y z
N MET A 1 -47.61 -56.29 -12.57
CA MET A 1 -47.54 -54.83 -12.81
C MET A 1 -47.95 -54.13 -11.52
N THR A 2 -46.99 -53.92 -10.62
CA THR A 2 -47.22 -53.33 -9.29
C THR A 2 -46.53 -51.98 -9.26
N GLY A 3 -47.29 -50.91 -9.50
CA GLY A 3 -46.84 -49.53 -9.41
C GLY A 3 -47.08 -48.97 -8.02
N THR A 4 -46.01 -48.54 -7.37
CA THR A 4 -45.99 -47.76 -6.14
C THR A 4 -46.25 -46.27 -6.45
N PRO A 5 -46.99 -45.52 -5.62
CA PRO A 5 -47.11 -44.08 -5.75
C PRO A 5 -46.08 -43.36 -4.86
N HIS A 6 -45.30 -42.45 -5.45
CA HIS A 6 -44.47 -41.49 -4.70
C HIS A 6 -45.28 -40.24 -4.36
N SER A 7 -45.29 -39.92 -3.07
CA SER A 7 -46.04 -38.85 -2.42
C SER A 7 -45.17 -37.59 -2.28
N TYR A 8 -45.75 -36.47 -2.73
CA TYR A 8 -45.58 -35.05 -2.33
C TYR A 8 -44.26 -34.59 -1.69
N GLY A 9 -43.50 -33.77 -2.43
CA GLY A 9 -42.49 -32.85 -1.90
C GLY A 9 -43.09 -31.47 -1.65
N SER A 10 -43.14 -31.07 -0.38
CA SER A 10 -43.64 -29.76 0.06
C SER A 10 -42.57 -28.67 -0.08
N VAL A 11 -43.03 -27.57 -0.65
CA VAL A 11 -42.38 -26.26 -0.78
C VAL A 11 -42.23 -25.61 0.60
N TRP A 12 -41.05 -25.08 0.92
CA TRP A 12 -40.88 -24.10 2.00
C TRP A 12 -40.43 -22.76 1.43
N LEU A 13 -41.32 -21.79 1.58
CA LEU A 13 -41.11 -20.36 1.36
C LEU A 13 -40.41 -19.73 2.57
N GLN A 14 -39.50 -18.82 2.23
CA GLN A 14 -39.02 -17.61 2.91
C GLN A 14 -39.55 -17.25 4.31
N GLY A 15 -38.63 -16.78 5.15
CA GLY A 15 -38.93 -16.01 6.36
C GLY A 15 -37.68 -15.41 7.00
N PHE A 16 -37.26 -14.22 6.53
CA PHE A 16 -36.39 -13.30 7.25
C PHE A 16 -37.16 -12.71 8.45
N SER A 17 -36.56 -12.65 9.65
CA SER A 17 -36.44 -11.42 10.47
C SER A 17 -35.91 -11.68 11.89
N ALA A 18 -35.09 -10.72 12.33
CA ALA A 18 -34.83 -10.27 13.70
C ALA A 18 -34.05 -11.18 14.67
N CYS A 19 -32.73 -10.95 14.75
CA CYS A 19 -32.00 -11.06 16.01
C CYS A 19 -31.81 -9.66 16.60
N TRP A 20 -32.44 -9.47 17.76
CA TRP A 20 -32.18 -8.41 18.72
C TRP A 20 -30.74 -8.50 19.23
N PHE A 21 -30.07 -7.36 19.37
CA PHE A 21 -29.01 -7.23 20.38
C PHE A 21 -29.20 -5.95 21.17
N SER A 22 -29.17 -6.15 22.49
CA SER A 22 -29.41 -5.20 23.55
C SER A 22 -28.42 -4.04 23.57
N VAL A 23 -29.00 -2.93 24.00
CA VAL A 23 -28.39 -1.73 24.58
C VAL A 23 -27.36 -2.09 25.66
N GLY A 24 -26.19 -1.47 25.59
CA GLY A 24 -25.13 -1.56 26.59
C GLY A 24 -24.25 -0.31 26.59
N THR A 25 -24.65 0.62 27.45
CA THR A 25 -23.84 1.59 28.23
C THR A 25 -22.88 2.54 27.50
N VAL A 26 -23.21 3.82 27.64
CA VAL A 26 -22.43 5.00 27.27
C VAL A 26 -21.41 5.27 28.37
N ASP A 27 -20.11 5.12 28.11
CA ASP A 27 -19.07 5.65 28.98
C ASP A 27 -18.34 6.81 28.30
N ALA A 28 -18.58 7.99 28.87
CA ALA A 28 -17.97 9.25 28.51
C ALA A 28 -16.51 9.27 28.98
N ILE A 29 -15.56 9.17 28.05
CA ILE A 29 -14.15 9.39 28.37
C ILE A 29 -13.82 10.87 28.20
N ARG A 30 -13.83 11.50 29.37
CA ARG A 30 -13.15 12.72 29.83
C ARG A 30 -11.91 13.10 29.00
N LEU A 31 -12.01 14.23 28.31
CA LEU A 31 -10.88 15.09 27.98
C LEU A 31 -10.25 15.59 29.28
N HIS A 32 -8.96 15.32 29.49
CA HIS A 32 -7.96 16.32 29.89
C HIS A 32 -6.60 15.66 30.20
N GLN A 33 -5.57 16.23 29.59
CA GLN A 33 -4.31 16.62 30.27
C GLN A 33 -3.24 15.54 30.44
N PHE A 34 -2.30 15.50 29.49
CA PHE A 34 -0.88 15.41 29.80
C PHE A 34 -0.16 16.57 29.08
N GLU A 35 0.10 17.61 29.86
CA GLU A 35 1.02 18.71 29.55
C GLU A 35 2.45 18.33 29.97
N LYS A 36 3.41 18.77 29.14
CA LYS A 36 4.84 19.08 29.43
C LYS A 36 5.75 17.86 29.66
N LEU A 37 6.89 17.77 28.99
CA LEU A 37 7.97 18.76 28.91
C LEU A 37 8.73 18.64 27.57
N ASP A 38 8.93 19.76 26.88
CA ASP A 38 10.17 20.05 26.17
C ASP A 38 10.43 21.55 26.28
N LEU A 39 11.35 21.89 27.18
CA LEU A 39 11.98 23.20 27.32
C LEU A 39 13.11 23.31 26.28
N PHE A 40 13.42 24.56 25.94
CA PHE A 40 14.55 25.06 25.13
C PHE A 40 14.28 25.31 23.64
N TRP A 41 13.72 26.48 23.37
CA TRP A 41 14.17 27.33 22.27
C TRP A 41 14.72 28.64 22.85
N ALA A 42 16.03 28.88 22.66
CA ALA A 42 16.67 30.16 22.88
C ALA A 42 16.79 30.91 21.54
N ASN A 43 16.57 32.22 21.59
CA ASN A 43 16.64 33.17 20.48
C ASN A 43 18.05 33.27 19.84
N PRO A 44 18.16 33.81 18.61
CA PRO A 44 19.40 33.81 17.84
C PRO A 44 20.28 35.02 18.15
N SER A 45 21.59 34.79 18.28
CA SER A 45 22.62 35.84 18.13
C SER A 45 23.89 35.30 17.46
N LYS A 46 24.50 36.20 16.69
CA LYS A 46 25.60 36.12 15.68
C LYS A 46 26.94 35.45 16.08
N PRO A 47 27.88 35.25 15.12
CA PRO A 47 28.76 34.09 15.04
C PRO A 47 30.18 34.30 15.59
N ALA A 48 30.83 33.19 15.98
CA ALA A 48 32.28 33.09 16.15
C ALA A 48 32.75 31.71 15.65
N ALA A 49 33.95 31.69 15.07
CA ALA A 49 34.52 30.63 14.27
C ALA A 49 35.20 29.50 15.08
N GLU A 50 35.44 28.38 14.36
CA GLU A 50 36.26 27.18 14.67
C GLU A 50 35.63 26.04 15.51
N PRO A 51 36.08 24.78 15.37
CA PRO A 51 36.55 24.04 14.19
C PRO A 51 35.65 22.81 13.88
N VAL A 52 35.64 22.38 12.61
CA VAL A 52 34.72 21.35 12.09
C VAL A 52 35.19 19.94 12.44
N SER A 53 34.47 19.28 13.34
CA SER A 53 34.49 17.81 13.51
C SER A 53 33.48 17.14 12.55
N PRO A 54 33.80 15.98 11.96
CA PRO A 54 32.98 15.37 10.92
C PRO A 54 31.71 14.77 11.52
N LYS A 55 30.56 15.37 11.19
CA LYS A 55 29.24 14.86 11.54
C LYS A 55 29.01 13.49 10.88
N LYS A 56 28.79 12.46 11.69
CA LYS A 56 28.20 11.18 11.28
C LYS A 56 26.87 11.47 10.57
N LYS A 57 26.82 11.24 9.25
CA LYS A 57 25.56 11.22 8.49
C LYS A 57 24.76 9.99 8.95
N GLY A 58 23.85 10.18 9.90
CA GLY A 58 22.79 9.22 10.16
C GLY A 58 21.90 9.15 8.93
N MET A 59 21.57 7.92 8.48
CA MET A 59 20.64 7.71 7.40
C MET A 59 19.33 8.44 7.71
N SER A 60 18.86 9.26 6.77
CA SER A 60 17.51 9.82 6.81
C SER A 60 16.54 8.64 6.82
N ARG A 61 15.96 8.36 7.99
CA ARG A 61 14.80 7.46 8.09
C ARG A 61 13.77 7.96 7.07
N PRO A 62 13.36 7.16 6.08
CA PRO A 62 12.26 7.56 5.23
C PRO A 62 11.07 7.74 6.17
N SER A 63 10.67 8.99 6.38
CA SER A 63 9.41 9.28 7.04
C SER A 63 8.34 8.79 6.08
N THR A 64 7.91 7.55 6.26
CA THR A 64 6.67 7.03 5.66
C THR A 64 5.53 7.81 6.32
N THR A 65 5.37 9.07 5.92
CA THR A 65 4.29 9.94 6.40
C THR A 65 3.02 9.30 5.90
N ARG A 66 2.27 8.69 6.83
CA ARG A 66 1.01 8.05 6.51
C ARG A 66 0.08 9.12 5.94
N PRO A 67 -0.38 8.99 4.69
CA PRO A 67 -1.28 9.99 4.13
C PRO A 67 -2.58 9.99 4.92
N THR A 68 -3.16 11.18 5.11
CA THR A 68 -4.51 11.29 5.67
C THR A 68 -5.49 10.71 4.64
N LEU A 69 -6.02 9.53 4.95
CA LEU A 69 -6.92 8.82 4.05
C LEU A 69 -8.29 9.49 4.03
N THR A 70 -8.68 9.98 2.86
CA THR A 70 -10.00 10.57 2.59
C THR A 70 -10.50 10.09 1.22
N PRO A 71 -11.81 10.06 0.95
CA PRO A 71 -12.31 9.70 -0.38
C PRO A 71 -11.77 10.63 -1.47
N GLN A 72 -11.59 11.92 -1.14
CA GLN A 72 -11.02 12.93 -2.03
C GLN A 72 -9.59 12.60 -2.47
N PHE A 73 -8.77 12.03 -1.58
CA PHE A 73 -7.45 11.55 -1.94
C PHE A 73 -7.51 10.43 -2.99
N CYS A 74 -8.45 9.48 -2.86
CA CYS A 74 -8.60 8.38 -3.81
C CYS A 74 -9.09 8.84 -5.19
N PHE A 75 -10.01 9.79 -5.24
CA PHE A 75 -10.51 10.34 -6.50
C PHE A 75 -9.49 11.24 -7.21
N ASN A 76 -8.54 11.82 -6.48
CA ASN A 76 -7.36 12.44 -7.07
C ASN A 76 -6.36 11.38 -7.54
N GLN A 77 -6.62 10.79 -8.71
CA GLN A 77 -5.80 9.73 -9.28
C GLN A 77 -4.32 10.11 -9.45
N ARG A 78 -4.03 11.38 -9.71
CA ARG A 78 -2.64 11.87 -9.79
C ARG A 78 -1.96 11.77 -8.43
N ALA A 79 -2.59 12.28 -7.37
CA ALA A 79 -2.05 12.21 -6.02
C ALA A 79 -1.85 10.76 -5.55
N LEU A 80 -2.80 9.87 -5.85
CA LEU A 80 -2.69 8.45 -5.54
C LEU A 80 -1.50 7.79 -6.26
N ARG A 81 -1.35 8.01 -7.57
CA ARG A 81 -0.22 7.47 -8.36
C ARG A 81 1.12 8.04 -7.90
N ASP A 82 1.18 9.34 -7.61
CA ASP A 82 2.40 9.98 -7.13
C ASP A 82 2.81 9.45 -5.76
N PHE A 83 1.87 9.24 -4.84
CA PHE A 83 2.13 8.60 -3.56
C PHE A 83 2.77 7.21 -3.75
N LEU A 84 2.16 6.37 -4.60
CA LEU A 84 2.67 5.02 -4.87
C LEU A 84 4.05 5.05 -5.53
N ARG A 85 4.23 5.90 -6.54
CA ARG A 85 5.50 6.09 -7.25
C ARG A 85 6.62 6.52 -6.30
N ILE A 86 6.37 7.55 -5.47
CA ILE A 86 7.36 8.05 -4.52
C ILE A 86 7.69 6.96 -3.50
N SER A 87 6.68 6.30 -2.92
CA SER A 87 6.90 5.23 -1.94
C SER A 87 7.68 4.05 -2.51
N ARG A 88 7.48 3.69 -3.78
CA ARG A 88 8.27 2.64 -4.46
C ARG A 88 9.70 3.10 -4.71
N SER A 89 9.89 4.33 -5.16
CA SER A 89 11.23 4.86 -5.45
C SER A 89 12.15 4.94 -4.23
N THR A 90 11.58 5.22 -3.05
CA THR A 90 12.34 5.38 -1.81
C THR A 90 12.79 4.07 -1.18
N ILE A 91 12.13 2.95 -1.48
CA ILE A 91 12.40 1.66 -0.84
C ILE A 91 12.76 0.59 -1.88
N ASP A 92 11.86 0.33 -2.82
CA ASP A 92 11.91 -0.79 -3.74
C ASP A 92 12.86 -0.53 -4.93
N ASP A 93 12.74 0.62 -5.61
CA ASP A 93 13.64 0.93 -6.75
C ASP A 93 15.09 1.16 -6.28
N SER A 94 15.26 1.61 -5.04
CA SER A 94 16.55 1.82 -4.38
C SER A 94 16.95 0.66 -3.48
N ILE A 95 16.31 -0.52 -3.58
CA ILE A 95 16.55 -1.64 -2.68
C ILE A 95 18.01 -2.09 -2.64
N THR A 96 18.69 -2.14 -3.78
CA THR A 96 20.11 -2.50 -3.84
C THR A 96 20.97 -1.51 -3.05
N GLN A 97 20.66 -0.21 -3.13
CA GLN A 97 21.36 0.83 -2.37
C GLN A 97 21.08 0.71 -0.87
N ASN A 98 19.81 0.48 -0.51
CA ASN A 98 19.39 0.26 0.87
C ASN A 98 20.08 -0.96 1.48
N LEU A 99 20.17 -2.07 0.75
CA LEU A 99 20.85 -3.29 1.19
C LEU A 99 22.36 -3.12 1.28
N ASN A 100 22.99 -2.44 0.31
CA ASN A 100 24.41 -2.13 0.36
C ASN A 100 24.78 -1.24 1.57
N ALA A 101 23.88 -0.36 2.01
CA ALA A 101 24.08 0.47 3.19
C ALA A 101 24.07 -0.33 4.51
N LEU A 102 23.49 -1.54 4.52
CA LEU A 102 23.53 -2.44 5.67
C LEU A 102 24.88 -3.17 5.78
N VAL A 103 25.62 -3.27 4.68
CA VAL A 103 26.97 -3.82 4.71
C VAL A 103 27.87 -2.80 5.39
N THR A 104 28.53 -3.21 6.48
CA THR A 104 29.47 -2.37 7.23
C THR A 104 30.89 -2.91 7.08
N PRO A 105 31.64 -2.51 6.02
CA PRO A 105 33.00 -2.99 5.79
C PRO A 105 33.95 -2.69 6.94
N ALA A 106 33.66 -1.65 7.73
CA ALA A 106 34.47 -1.23 8.88
C ALA A 106 34.60 -2.32 9.96
N LEU A 107 33.65 -3.26 10.06
CA LEU A 107 33.74 -4.39 11.00
C LEU A 107 34.80 -5.41 10.57
N GLN A 108 35.10 -5.53 9.27
CA GLN A 108 36.14 -6.45 8.76
C GLN A 108 37.56 -5.89 8.87
N GLY A 109 37.72 -4.63 9.30
CA GLY A 109 39.03 -3.97 9.37
C GLY A 109 39.59 -3.61 7.99
N PHE A 110 40.61 -2.76 7.97
CA PHE A 110 41.34 -2.43 6.76
C PHE A 110 42.54 -3.38 6.60
N ASP A 111 42.55 -4.19 5.54
CA ASP A 111 43.70 -5.01 5.18
C ASP A 111 44.58 -4.25 4.18
N PRO A 112 45.80 -3.82 4.55
CA PRO A 112 46.68 -3.07 3.65
C PRO A 112 47.10 -3.87 2.41
N THR A 113 47.06 -5.21 2.44
CA THR A 113 47.39 -6.06 1.28
C THR A 113 46.32 -6.02 0.19
N SER A 114 45.10 -5.63 0.55
CA SER A 114 43.95 -5.52 -0.37
C SER A 114 44.04 -4.34 -1.36
N THR A 115 44.99 -3.42 -1.16
CA THR A 115 45.20 -2.25 -2.05
C THR A 115 45.98 -2.57 -3.33
N SER A 116 46.66 -3.73 -3.38
CA SER A 116 47.49 -4.15 -4.51
C SER A 116 46.67 -4.63 -5.72
N ALA A 117 45.43 -5.04 -5.51
CA ALA A 117 44.52 -5.49 -6.55
C ALA A 117 43.29 -4.59 -6.62
N ARG A 118 42.95 -4.13 -7.83
CA ARG A 118 41.68 -3.45 -8.07
C ARG A 118 40.55 -4.46 -7.87
N ARG A 119 39.86 -4.41 -6.73
CA ARG A 119 38.60 -5.13 -6.54
C ARG A 119 37.52 -4.47 -7.40
N THR A 120 37.48 -4.83 -8.68
CA THR A 120 36.42 -4.43 -9.61
C THR A 120 35.09 -5.09 -9.27
N ASP A 121 35.16 -6.24 -8.61
CA ASP A 121 34.02 -6.99 -8.12
C ASP A 121 33.98 -6.85 -6.60
N PHE A 122 33.17 -5.91 -6.10
CA PHE A 122 32.64 -6.07 -4.75
C PHE A 122 31.93 -7.43 -4.75
N PRO A 123 32.17 -8.32 -3.77
CA PRO A 123 31.43 -9.56 -3.72
C PRO A 123 29.96 -9.20 -3.49
N ASN A 124 29.17 -9.25 -4.57
CA ASN A 124 27.71 -9.23 -4.50
C ASN A 124 27.19 -10.35 -3.58
N ASN A 125 28.05 -11.32 -3.27
CA ASN A 125 27.83 -12.44 -2.38
C ASN A 125 28.29 -12.21 -0.92
N THR A 126 28.61 -10.97 -0.52
CA THR A 126 28.81 -10.70 0.92
C THR A 126 27.44 -10.75 1.57
N GLN A 127 27.14 -11.85 2.25
CA GLN A 127 25.88 -11.98 2.98
C GLN A 127 25.82 -10.88 4.03
N ILE A 128 24.69 -10.18 4.05
CA ILE A 128 24.43 -9.14 5.05
C ILE A 128 24.20 -9.85 6.38
N ASP A 129 24.65 -9.21 7.46
CA ASP A 129 24.37 -9.68 8.82
C ASP A 129 22.86 -9.91 9.03
N SER A 130 22.52 -11.06 9.63
CA SER A 130 21.15 -11.54 9.76
C SER A 130 20.29 -10.58 10.61
N GLU A 131 20.86 -10.04 11.70
CA GLU A 131 20.16 -9.10 12.58
C GLU A 131 19.86 -7.78 11.88
N SER A 132 20.84 -7.26 11.13
CA SER A 132 20.71 -6.04 10.32
C SER A 132 19.63 -6.19 9.24
N CYS A 133 19.61 -7.34 8.57
CA CYS A 133 18.58 -7.68 7.59
C CYS A 133 17.19 -7.82 8.22
N GLN A 134 17.09 -8.47 9.38
CA GLN A 134 15.82 -8.59 10.09
C GLN A 134 15.28 -7.23 10.52
N THR A 135 16.15 -6.39 11.05
CA THR A 135 15.83 -5.02 11.44
C THR A 135 15.33 -4.19 10.25
N PHE A 136 15.99 -4.30 9.09
CA PHE A 136 15.55 -3.63 7.87
C PHE A 136 14.17 -4.11 7.42
N LYS A 137 13.93 -5.43 7.41
CA LYS A 137 12.64 -6.02 7.05
C LYS A 137 11.52 -5.50 7.95
N GLU A 138 11.69 -5.60 9.26
CA GLU A 138 10.67 -5.27 10.26
C GLU A 138 10.40 -3.78 10.43
N LYS A 139 11.44 -2.94 10.34
CA LYS A 139 11.33 -1.50 10.67
C LYS A 139 11.21 -0.60 9.44
N VAL A 140 11.56 -1.10 8.25
CA VAL A 140 11.58 -0.29 7.02
C VAL A 140 10.72 -0.92 5.93
N LEU A 141 11.05 -2.14 5.49
CA LEU A 141 10.43 -2.75 4.32
C LEU A 141 8.93 -3.02 4.56
N PHE A 142 8.61 -3.86 5.55
CA PHE A 142 7.22 -4.28 5.80
C PHE A 142 6.30 -3.12 6.22
N PRO A 143 6.72 -2.16 7.08
CA PRO A 143 5.91 -0.98 7.35
C PRO A 143 5.61 -0.17 6.08
N SER A 144 6.58 0.01 5.17
CA SER A 144 6.35 0.75 3.93
C SER A 144 5.33 0.05 3.03
N TRP A 145 5.46 -1.27 2.88
CA TRP A 145 4.52 -2.10 2.12
C TRP A 145 3.13 -2.09 2.75
N GLN A 146 3.05 -2.10 4.08
CA GLN A 146 1.79 -2.03 4.79
C GLN A 146 1.08 -0.71 4.53
N VAL A 147 1.77 0.43 4.58
CA VAL A 147 1.16 1.72 4.28
C VAL A 147 0.62 1.77 2.84
N ARG A 148 1.35 1.22 1.86
CA ARG A 148 0.83 1.11 0.48
C ARG A 148 -0.40 0.20 0.39
N SER A 149 -0.39 -0.94 1.09
CA SER A 149 -1.55 -1.83 1.17
C SER A 149 -2.76 -1.16 1.80
N ASP A 150 -2.58 -0.41 2.89
CA ASP A 150 -3.65 0.33 3.56
C ASP A 150 -4.30 1.33 2.61
N VAL A 151 -3.48 2.10 1.87
CA VAL A 151 -3.97 3.08 0.87
C VAL A 151 -4.78 2.38 -0.22
N LEU A 152 -4.23 1.32 -0.82
CA LEU A 152 -4.92 0.58 -1.89
C LEU A 152 -6.21 -0.06 -1.40
N ASN A 153 -6.25 -0.56 -0.17
CA ASN A 153 -7.44 -1.18 0.41
C ASN A 153 -8.50 -0.16 0.78
N TYR A 154 -8.11 0.98 1.35
CA TYR A 154 -9.01 2.08 1.63
C TYR A 154 -9.66 2.60 0.35
N CYS A 155 -8.85 2.88 -0.68
CA CYS A 155 -9.38 3.36 -1.96
C CYS A 155 -10.23 2.30 -2.68
N ALA A 156 -9.98 1.00 -2.47
CA ALA A 156 -10.87 -0.05 -2.99
C ALA A 156 -12.25 0.00 -2.34
N GLY A 157 -12.34 0.26 -1.02
CA GLY A 157 -13.61 0.50 -0.35
C GLY A 157 -14.36 1.70 -0.94
N VAL A 158 -13.65 2.82 -1.16
CA VAL A 158 -14.20 4.03 -1.79
C VAL A 158 -14.72 3.74 -3.21
N ALA A 159 -13.96 2.98 -4.00
CA ALA A 159 -14.35 2.62 -5.37
C ALA A 159 -15.62 1.76 -5.45
N THR A 160 -15.98 1.06 -4.38
CA THR A 160 -17.21 0.25 -4.30
C THR A 160 -18.39 0.98 -3.63
N SER A 161 -18.15 2.15 -3.04
CA SER A 161 -19.19 2.95 -2.38
C SER A 161 -19.88 3.90 -3.36
N PRO A 162 -21.18 4.22 -3.17
CA PRO A 162 -21.86 5.25 -3.94
C PRO A 162 -21.16 6.61 -3.79
N ASP A 163 -21.00 7.33 -4.91
CA ASP A 163 -20.36 8.64 -4.97
C ASP A 163 -21.41 9.73 -5.26
N PRO A 164 -22.00 10.36 -4.22
CA PRO A 164 -23.02 11.40 -4.40
C PRO A 164 -22.43 12.70 -4.99
N GLU A 165 -21.12 12.90 -4.86
CA GLU A 165 -20.40 14.10 -5.31
C GLU A 165 -19.75 13.91 -6.69
N ASP A 166 -20.26 12.96 -7.49
CA ASP A 166 -19.80 12.73 -8.86
C ASP A 166 -20.37 13.84 -9.78
N PRO A 167 -19.51 14.74 -10.32
CA PRO A 167 -19.96 15.86 -11.15
C PRO A 167 -20.61 15.39 -12.47
N ASP A 168 -20.24 14.20 -12.96
CA ASP A 168 -20.73 13.66 -14.22
C ASP A 168 -21.97 12.78 -14.07
N LEU A 169 -22.49 12.60 -12.84
CA LEU A 169 -23.64 11.74 -12.57
C LEU A 169 -24.87 12.15 -13.39
N VAL A 170 -25.25 13.42 -13.34
CA VAL A 170 -26.43 13.94 -14.04
C VAL A 170 -26.23 13.88 -15.56
N LEU A 171 -25.06 14.30 -16.05
CA LEU A 171 -24.74 14.29 -17.48
C LEU A 171 -24.85 12.87 -18.07
N ARG A 172 -24.27 11.90 -17.36
CA ARG A 172 -24.30 10.49 -17.75
C ARG A 172 -25.70 9.90 -17.74
N GLN A 173 -26.55 10.27 -16.78
CA GLN A 173 -27.95 9.85 -16.76
C GLN A 173 -28.72 10.40 -17.95
N VAL A 174 -28.52 11.68 -18.29
CA VAL A 174 -29.15 12.32 -19.45
C VAL A 174 -28.67 11.68 -20.77
N GLU A 175 -27.36 11.46 -20.92
CA GLU A 175 -26.79 10.78 -22.10
C GLU A 175 -27.35 9.36 -22.24
N SER A 176 -27.43 8.60 -21.15
CA SER A 176 -27.97 7.24 -21.13
C SER A 176 -29.48 7.19 -21.43
N ALA A 177 -30.24 8.20 -21.00
CA ALA A 177 -31.66 8.33 -21.32
C ALA A 177 -31.86 8.65 -22.81
N LYS A 178 -31.07 9.58 -23.34
CA LYS A 178 -31.12 9.97 -24.76
C LYS A 178 -30.75 8.80 -25.69
N ASP A 179 -29.74 8.01 -25.33
CA ASP A 179 -29.38 6.83 -26.13
C ASP A 179 -30.47 5.75 -26.08
N ARG A 180 -31.15 5.59 -24.95
CA ARG A 180 -32.29 4.64 -24.83
C ARG A 180 -33.45 5.00 -25.76
N GLU A 181 -33.65 6.28 -26.05
CA GLU A 181 -34.67 6.78 -26.98
C GLU A 181 -34.23 6.74 -28.45
N ARG A 182 -32.95 6.45 -28.71
CA ARG A 182 -32.36 6.48 -30.06
C ARG A 182 -32.77 5.25 -30.87
N ILE A 183 -33.33 5.49 -32.05
CA ILE A 183 -33.61 4.44 -33.03
C ILE A 183 -32.44 4.37 -34.01
N VAL A 184 -31.91 3.16 -34.21
CA VAL A 184 -30.73 2.90 -35.05
C VAL A 184 -31.16 2.03 -36.22
N ASP A 185 -30.84 2.45 -37.45
CA ASP A 185 -30.97 1.59 -38.65
C ASP A 185 -29.59 1.04 -38.99
N GLU A 186 -29.29 -0.20 -38.57
CA GLU A 186 -27.99 -0.82 -38.80
C GLU A 186 -27.69 -1.05 -40.29
N ARG A 187 -28.69 -0.99 -41.17
CA ARG A 187 -28.52 -1.13 -42.62
C ARG A 187 -27.96 0.13 -43.26
N LEU A 188 -28.26 1.30 -42.70
CA LEU A 188 -27.77 2.58 -43.21
C LEU A 188 -26.37 2.92 -42.65
N ASP A 189 -26.12 2.60 -41.38
CA ASP A 189 -24.81 2.75 -40.75
C ASP A 189 -24.54 1.65 -39.68
N PRO A 190 -23.70 0.64 -40.00
CA PRO A 190 -23.33 -0.42 -39.07
C PRO A 190 -22.59 0.03 -37.80
N TYR A 191 -22.05 1.25 -37.75
CA TYR A 191 -21.32 1.77 -36.59
C TYR A 191 -22.17 2.67 -35.69
N SER A 192 -23.31 3.14 -36.20
CA SER A 192 -24.21 4.01 -35.44
C SER A 192 -24.76 3.34 -34.18
N ALA A 193 -24.80 2.00 -34.09
CA ALA A 193 -25.27 1.29 -32.90
C ALA A 193 -24.35 1.44 -31.66
N ARG A 194 -23.12 1.91 -31.80
CA ARG A 194 -22.16 1.99 -30.69
C ARG A 194 -22.39 3.23 -29.83
N PHE A 195 -22.87 3.02 -28.61
CA PHE A 195 -22.89 4.03 -27.56
C PHE A 195 -21.92 3.65 -26.44
N PHE A 196 -21.06 4.59 -26.06
CA PHE A 196 -20.12 4.44 -24.94
C PHE A 196 -20.50 5.46 -23.87
N PRO A 197 -21.25 5.05 -22.82
CA PRO A 197 -21.57 5.96 -21.74
C PRO A 197 -20.27 6.42 -21.06
N ARG A 198 -20.28 7.64 -20.51
CA ARG A 198 -19.20 8.09 -19.64
C ARG A 198 -19.06 7.12 -18.47
N GLU A 199 -17.82 6.80 -18.12
CA GLU A 199 -17.54 5.94 -16.96
C GLU A 199 -17.86 6.67 -15.66
N ALA A 200 -18.27 5.92 -14.64
CA ALA A 200 -18.37 6.48 -13.29
C ALA A 200 -16.98 6.82 -12.76
N ARG A 201 -16.84 7.90 -11.99
CA ARG A 201 -15.56 8.20 -11.32
C ARG A 201 -15.07 7.03 -10.44
N THR A 202 -15.99 6.33 -9.79
CA THR A 202 -15.73 5.11 -9.00
C THR A 202 -15.28 3.92 -9.85
N GLU A 203 -15.81 3.77 -11.07
CA GLU A 203 -15.44 2.72 -12.01
C GLU A 203 -14.02 2.94 -12.56
N SER A 204 -13.71 4.17 -12.98
CA SER A 204 -12.36 4.52 -13.41
C SER A 204 -11.35 4.35 -12.26
N LEU A 205 -11.74 4.68 -11.01
CA LEU A 205 -10.92 4.40 -9.82
C LEU A 205 -10.72 2.90 -9.60
N ALA A 206 -11.76 2.08 -9.72
CA ALA A 206 -11.67 0.63 -9.59
C ALA A 206 -10.73 0.01 -10.64
N MET A 207 -10.77 0.49 -11.89
CA MET A 207 -9.82 0.12 -12.94
C MET A 207 -8.38 0.47 -12.57
N LEU A 208 -8.15 1.69 -12.09
CA LEU A 208 -6.83 2.12 -11.65
C LEU A 208 -6.29 1.24 -10.52
N LEU A 209 -7.11 0.94 -9.51
CA LEU A 209 -6.70 0.13 -8.36
C LEU A 209 -6.38 -1.32 -8.73
N ARG A 210 -7.10 -1.91 -9.69
CA ARG A 210 -6.76 -3.24 -10.23
C ARG A 210 -5.36 -3.25 -10.82
N ASN A 211 -5.03 -2.24 -11.61
CA ASN A 211 -3.70 -2.10 -12.21
C ASN A 211 -2.62 -1.87 -11.14
N GLU A 212 -2.85 -0.95 -10.21
CA GLU A 212 -1.88 -0.65 -9.15
C GLU A 212 -1.63 -1.83 -8.20
N ARG A 213 -2.64 -2.66 -7.94
CA ARG A 213 -2.47 -3.92 -7.19
C ARG A 213 -1.60 -4.91 -7.97
N GLY A 214 -1.80 -5.06 -9.28
CA GLY A 214 -0.95 -5.90 -10.12
C GLY A 214 0.51 -5.43 -10.14
N VAL A 215 0.72 -4.11 -10.30
CA VAL A 215 2.05 -3.50 -10.22
C VAL A 215 2.68 -3.76 -8.85
N GLU A 216 1.92 -3.57 -7.77
CA GLU A 216 2.42 -3.78 -6.40
C GLU A 216 2.89 -5.23 -6.17
N THR A 217 2.15 -6.22 -6.67
CA THR A 217 2.57 -7.63 -6.61
C THR A 217 3.91 -7.86 -7.32
N ILE A 218 4.08 -7.30 -8.51
CA ILE A 218 5.34 -7.43 -9.28
C ILE A 218 6.50 -6.78 -8.53
N ILE A 219 6.30 -5.56 -8.02
CA ILE A 219 7.33 -4.81 -7.30
C ILE A 219 7.75 -5.54 -6.02
N ARG A 220 6.80 -6.06 -5.24
CA ARG A 220 7.11 -6.82 -4.01
C ARG A 220 7.84 -8.11 -4.31
N SER A 221 7.40 -8.87 -5.32
CA SER A 221 8.07 -10.10 -5.73
C SER A 221 9.53 -9.85 -6.13
N ARG A 222 9.80 -8.82 -6.94
CA ARG A 222 11.17 -8.45 -7.35
C ARG A 222 12.03 -7.98 -6.18
N THR A 223 11.48 -7.11 -5.35
CA THR A 223 12.18 -6.59 -4.17
C THR A 223 12.50 -7.71 -3.19
N TRP A 224 11.56 -8.62 -2.96
CA TRP A 224 11.76 -9.78 -2.11
C TRP A 224 12.85 -10.70 -2.66
N GLY A 225 12.88 -10.96 -3.96
CA GLY A 225 13.94 -11.76 -4.58
C GLY A 225 15.35 -11.20 -4.31
N MET A 226 15.53 -9.87 -4.37
CA MET A 226 16.80 -9.24 -4.02
C MET A 226 17.10 -9.30 -2.52
N VAL A 227 16.07 -9.13 -1.69
CA VAL A 227 16.21 -9.21 -0.22
C VAL A 227 16.61 -10.64 0.19
N THR A 228 15.98 -11.68 -0.35
CA THR A 228 16.32 -13.08 -0.01
C THR A 228 17.70 -13.48 -0.55
N GLU A 229 18.10 -12.99 -1.72
CA GLU A 229 19.45 -13.24 -2.24
C GLU A 229 20.54 -12.68 -1.30
N ARG A 230 20.33 -11.46 -0.77
CA ARG A 230 21.35 -10.74 0.02
C ARG A 230 21.29 -11.01 1.53
N CYS A 231 20.10 -11.21 2.08
CA CYS A 231 19.86 -11.46 3.51
C CYS A 231 19.86 -12.95 3.88
N GLY A 232 20.11 -13.84 2.92
CA GLY A 232 20.06 -15.27 3.11
C GLY A 232 18.72 -15.88 2.70
N ASN A 233 18.78 -17.15 2.35
CA ASN A 233 17.71 -17.84 1.63
C ASN A 233 16.54 -18.16 2.58
N SER A 234 15.50 -17.33 2.55
CA SER A 234 14.19 -17.71 3.06
C SER A 234 13.41 -18.36 1.92
N PHE A 235 12.99 -19.61 2.11
CA PHE A 235 12.14 -20.32 1.14
C PHE A 235 10.71 -19.77 1.10
N GLU A 236 10.37 -18.84 1.99
CA GLU A 236 9.05 -18.27 2.11
C GLU A 236 8.77 -17.18 1.04
N GLY A 237 7.51 -17.10 0.63
CA GLY A 237 7.03 -16.03 -0.25
C GLY A 237 6.99 -14.68 0.48
N TRP A 238 6.99 -13.57 -0.28
CA TRP A 238 6.88 -12.23 0.31
C TRP A 238 5.54 -12.04 1.03
N GLU A 239 4.48 -12.69 0.53
CA GLU A 239 3.14 -12.69 1.13
C GLU A 239 3.17 -13.31 2.54
N GLU A 240 3.80 -14.47 2.67
CA GLU A 240 3.91 -15.22 3.92
C GLU A 240 4.75 -14.45 4.94
N ALA A 241 5.90 -13.91 4.52
CA ALA A 241 6.75 -13.09 5.37
C ALA A 241 6.03 -11.85 5.89
N LEU A 242 5.28 -11.15 5.01
CA LEU A 242 4.52 -9.97 5.39
C LEU A 242 3.34 -10.31 6.32
N ASN A 243 2.65 -11.42 6.08
CA ASN A 243 1.54 -11.87 6.93
C ASN A 243 2.04 -12.25 8.33
N ARG A 244 3.15 -12.99 8.42
CA ARG A 244 3.81 -13.29 9.69
C ARG A 244 4.17 -12.01 10.46
N TRP A 245 4.74 -11.03 9.76
CA TRP A 245 5.04 -9.73 10.39
C TRP A 245 3.79 -9.05 10.92
N ARG A 246 2.67 -9.04 10.17
CA ARG A 246 1.39 -8.47 10.63
C ARG A 246 0.86 -9.17 11.88
N GLU A 247 0.92 -10.49 11.91
CA GLU A 247 0.50 -11.29 13.06
C GLU A 247 1.32 -10.95 14.31
N GLN A 248 2.64 -10.83 14.18
CA GLN A 248 3.53 -10.41 15.27
C GLN A 248 3.20 -9.00 15.77
N GLN A 249 2.94 -8.05 14.86
CA GLN A 249 2.53 -6.69 15.25
C GLN A 249 1.18 -6.68 15.98
N SER A 250 0.25 -7.57 15.63
CA SER A 250 -1.06 -7.67 16.29
C SER A 250 -0.96 -8.22 17.72
N GLN A 251 0.00 -9.12 17.99
CA GLN A 251 0.21 -9.70 19.31
C GLN A 251 0.96 -8.76 20.27
N THR A 252 1.71 -7.80 19.73
CA THR A 252 2.51 -6.85 20.51
C THR A 252 1.68 -5.66 21.01
N LYS A 253 0.40 -5.59 20.64
CA LYS A 253 -0.50 -4.46 20.89
C LYS A 253 -1.58 -4.83 21.90
#